data_AF-A0A1V5LWE4-F1
#
_entry.id   AF-A0A1V5LWE4-F1
#
_cell.length_a   1.000
_cell.length_b   1.000
_cell.length_c   1.000
_cell.angle_alpha   90.00
_cell.angle_beta   90.00
_cell.angle_gamma   90.00
#
_symmetry.space_group_name_H-M   'P 1'
#
loop_
_entity.id
_entity.type
_entity.pdbx_description
1 polymer ?
#
loop_
_entity_poly.entity_id
_entity_poly.type
_entity_poly.pdbx_seq_one_letter_code
_entity_poly.pdbx_strand_id
1 'polypeptide(L)'
;MLKGASEGNLKGYLAYSDKPLVSVDFCGNKVSSIVDADLTMIVGERMVKVLAWYDNEWGYSNRLVELATLVAKKLPVSAKK
;
A
#
# COMPACT_ATOMS: atom_id res chain seq x y z
N MET A 1 -14.59 -6.40 -0.25
CA MET A 1 -13.40 -7.01 -0.91
C MET A 1 -12.10 -6.29 -0.54
N LEU A 2 -11.94 -4.99 -0.83
CA LEU A 2 -10.69 -4.26 -0.55
C LEU A 2 -10.33 -4.18 0.93
N LYS A 3 -11.31 -3.91 1.82
CA LYS A 3 -11.12 -3.97 3.28
C LYS A 3 -10.60 -5.34 3.74
N GLY A 4 -11.24 -6.42 3.29
CA GLY A 4 -10.81 -7.79 3.62
C GLY A 4 -9.39 -8.11 3.11
N ALA A 5 -8.99 -7.63 1.94
CA ALA A 5 -7.63 -7.79 1.43
C ALA A 5 -6.60 -7.02 2.28
N SER A 6 -6.93 -5.79 2.69
CA SER A 6 -6.07 -4.98 3.57
C SER A 6 -5.87 -5.60 4.96
N GLU A 7 -6.85 -6.37 5.44
CA GLU A 7 -6.78 -7.07 6.72
C GLU A 7 -6.15 -8.46 6.59
N GLY A 8 -6.07 -9.00 5.38
CA GLY A 8 -5.60 -10.34 5.06
C GLY A 8 -4.25 -10.36 4.33
N ASN A 9 -4.25 -10.89 3.11
CA ASN A 9 -3.05 -11.17 2.33
C ASN A 9 -2.21 -9.94 1.96
N LEU A 10 -2.81 -8.73 1.98
CA LEU A 10 -2.11 -7.48 1.70
C LEU A 10 -1.87 -6.64 2.96
N LYS A 11 -2.03 -7.22 4.15
CA LYS A 11 -1.78 -6.53 5.41
C LYS A 11 -0.36 -5.96 5.46
N GLY A 12 -0.26 -4.66 5.76
CA GLY A 12 1.00 -3.91 5.77
C GLY A 12 1.36 -3.27 4.43
N TYR A 13 0.69 -3.64 3.34
CA TYR A 13 0.88 -3.09 1.99
C TYR A 13 -0.31 -2.27 1.52
N LEU A 14 -1.52 -2.78 1.74
CA LEU A 14 -2.79 -2.14 1.45
C LEU A 14 -3.48 -1.78 2.77
N ALA A 15 -4.02 -0.57 2.84
CA ALA A 15 -4.93 -0.15 3.89
C ALA A 15 -6.27 0.31 3.28
N TYR A 16 -7.25 0.47 4.14
CA TYR A 16 -8.59 0.93 3.80
C TYR A 16 -9.03 1.98 4.82
N SER A 17 -9.51 3.13 4.37
CA SER A 17 -9.97 4.22 5.22
C SER A 17 -11.43 4.53 4.92
N ASP A 18 -12.25 4.51 5.96
CA ASP A 18 -13.66 4.96 6.01
C ASP A 18 -13.80 6.28 6.78
N LYS A 19 -12.68 7.00 6.95
CA LYS A 19 -12.62 8.30 7.61
C LYS A 19 -12.50 9.42 6.58
N PRO A 20 -13.14 10.58 6.81
CA PRO A 20 -13.04 11.74 5.93
C PRO A 20 -11.70 12.45 6.13
N LEU A 21 -10.64 11.89 5.55
CA LEU A 21 -9.27 12.38 5.65
C LEU A 21 -8.86 13.17 4.41
N VAL A 22 -7.78 13.92 4.53
CA VAL A 22 -7.16 14.67 3.44
C VAL A 22 -5.68 14.28 3.28
N SER A 23 -5.02 14.81 2.25
CA SER A 23 -3.67 14.38 1.85
C SER A 23 -2.64 14.36 2.99
N VAL A 24 -2.62 15.40 3.84
CA VAL A 24 -1.62 15.54 4.91
C VAL A 24 -1.77 14.49 6.01
N ASP A 25 -2.97 13.92 6.19
CA ASP A 25 -3.20 12.86 7.18
C ASP A 25 -2.46 11.56 6.83
N PHE A 26 -2.02 11.42 5.58
CA PHE A 26 -1.29 10.26 5.09
C PHE A 26 0.23 10.45 5.06
N CYS A 27 0.75 11.64 5.39
CA CYS A 27 2.19 11.89 5.46
C CYS A 27 2.86 10.95 6.46
N GLY A 28 3.95 10.29 6.04
CA GLY A 28 4.67 9.32 6.84
C GLY A 28 3.98 7.95 6.95
N ASN A 29 2.92 7.70 6.18
CA ASN A 29 2.30 6.38 6.15
C ASN A 29 3.17 5.38 5.37
N LYS A 30 3.44 4.22 5.98
CA LYS A 30 4.36 3.20 5.45
C LYS A 30 3.71 2.26 4.44
N VAL A 31 2.38 2.19 4.36
CA VAL A 31 1.69 1.30 3.44
C VAL A 31 1.81 1.84 2.02
N SER A 32 1.73 0.96 1.02
CA SER A 32 1.89 1.35 -0.38
C SER A 32 0.66 1.99 -0.98
N SER A 33 -0.52 1.70 -0.43
CA SER A 33 -1.79 2.22 -0.94
C SER A 33 -2.86 2.18 0.14
N ILE A 34 -3.68 3.22 0.21
CA ILE A 34 -4.77 3.37 1.19
C ILE A 34 -6.03 3.67 0.41
N VAL A 35 -6.93 2.69 0.28
CA VAL A 35 -8.20 2.90 -0.42
C VAL A 35 -9.09 3.82 0.40
N ASP A 36 -9.60 4.86 -0.26
CA ASP A 36 -10.57 5.79 0.31
C ASP A 36 -11.99 5.28 0.01
N ALA A 37 -12.71 4.88 1.06
CA ALA A 37 -14.05 4.30 0.94
C ALA A 37 -15.06 5.30 0.37
N ASP A 38 -15.01 6.54 0.85
CA ASP A 38 -16.02 7.56 0.55
C ASP A 38 -15.86 8.10 -0.87
N LEU A 39 -14.64 8.08 -1.40
CA LEU A 39 -14.33 8.51 -2.78
C LEU A 39 -14.36 7.35 -3.80
N THR A 40 -14.57 6.11 -3.34
CA THR A 40 -14.69 4.92 -4.19
C THR A 40 -16.16 4.63 -4.50
N MET A 41 -16.53 4.58 -5.77
CA MET A 41 -17.94 4.53 -6.20
C MET A 41 -18.15 3.84 -7.54
N ILE A 42 -19.38 3.42 -7.80
CA ILE A 42 -19.83 3.02 -9.14
C ILE A 42 -20.27 4.28 -9.89
N VAL A 43 -19.76 4.45 -11.11
CA VAL A 43 -20.16 5.50 -12.06
C VAL A 43 -21.01 4.85 -13.14
N GLY A 44 -22.28 5.24 -13.22
CA GLY A 44 -23.27 4.59 -14.09
C GLY A 44 -23.62 3.19 -13.58
N GLU A 45 -23.70 2.21 -14.48
CA GLU A 45 -24.17 0.87 -14.12
C GLU A 45 -23.04 -0.12 -13.78
N ARG A 46 -21.83 0.08 -14.32
CA ARG A 46 -20.76 -0.93 -14.25
C ARG A 46 -19.35 -0.39 -14.01
N MET A 47 -19.08 0.89 -14.29
CA MET A 47 -17.74 1.44 -14.13
C MET A 47 -17.46 1.69 -12.65
N VAL A 48 -16.29 1.28 -12.16
CA VAL A 48 -15.88 1.53 -10.78
C VAL A 48 -14.75 2.56 -10.77
N LYS A 49 -14.94 3.65 -10.04
CA LYS A 49 -13.89 4.60 -9.69
C LYS A 49 -13.36 4.23 -8.31
N VAL A 50 -12.09 3.86 -8.21
CA VAL A 50 -11.41 3.64 -6.93
C VAL A 50 -10.43 4.77 -6.72
N LEU A 51 -10.45 5.37 -5.53
CA LEU A 51 -9.43 6.32 -5.12
C LEU A 51 -8.55 5.67 -4.05
N ALA A 52 -7.24 5.83 -4.19
CA ALA A 52 -6.30 5.40 -3.18
C ALA A 52 -5.19 6.42 -2.98
N TRP A 53 -4.93 6.73 -1.71
CA TRP A 53 -3.83 7.58 -1.28
C TRP A 53 -2.54 6.79 -1.15
N TYR A 54 -1.42 7.48 -1.29
CA TYR A 54 -0.10 6.98 -0.94
C TYR A 54 0.80 8.16 -0.65
N ASP A 55 1.67 8.01 0.34
CA ASP A 55 2.81 8.90 0.49
C ASP A 55 3.87 8.47 -0.53
N ASN A 56 4.08 9.30 -1.55
CA ASN A 56 4.97 9.01 -2.67
C ASN A 56 6.45 8.92 -2.27
N GLU A 57 6.84 9.49 -1.12
CA GLU A 57 8.20 9.38 -0.62
C GLU A 57 8.31 8.22 0.36
N TRP A 58 7.44 8.19 1.36
CA TRP A 58 7.59 7.28 2.50
C TRP A 58 7.12 5.86 2.19
N GLY A 59 5.92 5.70 1.63
CA GLY A 59 5.37 4.39 1.29
C GLY A 59 6.28 3.67 0.28
N TYR A 60 6.77 4.39 -0.72
CA TYR A 60 7.71 3.87 -1.72
C TYR A 60 9.06 3.50 -1.10
N SER A 61 9.66 4.37 -0.30
CA SER A 61 10.98 4.11 0.31
C SER A 61 10.98 2.86 1.19
N ASN A 62 9.90 2.60 1.93
CA ASN A 62 9.75 1.37 2.72
C ASN A 62 9.74 0.12 1.83
N ARG A 63 9.04 0.15 0.68
CA ARG A 63 9.06 -0.97 -0.29
C ARG A 63 10.42 -1.21 -0.90
N LEU A 64 11.19 -0.14 -1.15
CA LEU A 64 12.55 -0.26 -1.67
C LEU A 64 13.46 -1.00 -0.69
N VAL A 65 13.40 -0.66 0.60
CA VAL A 65 14.17 -1.33 1.66
C VAL A 65 13.76 -2.80 1.81
N GLU A 66 12.46 -3.09 1.79
CA GLU A 66 11.95 -4.46 1.85
C GLU A 66 12.40 -5.29 0.65
N LEU A 67 12.36 -4.72 -0.57
CA LEU A 67 12.83 -5.38 -1.78
C LEU A 67 14.34 -5.66 -1.70
N ALA A 68 15.15 -4.68 -1.27
CA ALA A 68 16.58 -4.88 -1.08
C ALA A 68 16.87 -6.01 -0.07
N THR A 69 16.12 -6.03 1.04
CA THR A 69 16.21 -7.10 2.05
C THR A 69 15.81 -8.46 1.48
N LEU A 70 14.75 -8.52 0.67
CA LEU A 70 14.31 -9.73 0.00
C LEU A 70 15.39 -10.27 -0.96
N VAL A 71 15.96 -9.39 -1.78
CA VAL A 71 17.05 -9.75 -2.70
C VAL A 71 18.25 -10.26 -1.91
N ALA A 72 18.69 -9.54 -0.87
CA ALA A 72 19.82 -9.95 -0.04
C ALA A 72 19.63 -11.34 0.58
N LYS A 73 18.41 -11.66 1.05
CA LYS A 73 18.07 -12.99 1.58
C LYS A 73 18.08 -14.10 0.52
N LYS A 74 17.93 -13.75 -0.76
CA LYS A 74 17.91 -14.69 -1.89
C LYS A 74 19.27 -14.83 -2.56
N LEU A 75 20.21 -13.92 -2.30
CA LEU A 75 21.56 -14.05 -2.80
C LEU A 75 22.21 -15.30 -2.20
N PRO A 76 22.92 -16.11 -3.01
CA PRO A 76 23.72 -17.21 -2.47
C PRO A 76 24.75 -16.62 -1.51
N VAL A 77 24.85 -17.21 -0.32
CA VAL A 77 25.93 -16.86 0.60
C VAL A 77 27.23 -17.22 -0.12
N SER A 78 27.96 -16.22 -0.60
CA SER A 78 29.29 -16.47 -1.12
C SER A 78 30.09 -17.09 0.02
N ALA A 79 30.55 -18.32 -0.17
CA ALA A 79 31.44 -18.98 0.78
C ALA A 79 32.61 -18.02 1.00
N LYS A 80 32.72 -17.48 2.22
CA LYS A 80 33.83 -16.63 2.61
C LYS A 80 35.11 -17.41 2.31
N LYS A 81 35.93 -16.85 1.42
CA LYS A 81 37.31 -17.29 1.22
C LYS A 81 38.17 -16.76 2.36
#